data_AF-A0A443VEM9-F1
#
_entry.id   AF-A0A443VEM9-F1
#
_cell.length_a   1.000
_cell.length_b   1.000
_cell.length_c   1.000
_cell.angle_alpha   90.00
_cell.angle_beta   90.00
_cell.angle_gamma   90.00
#
_symmetry.space_group_name_H-M   'P 1'
#
loop_
_entity.id
_entity.type
_entity.pdbx_description
1 polymer ?
#
loop_
_entity_poly.entity_id
_entity_poly.type
_entity_poly.pdbx_seq_one_letter_code
_entity_poly.pdbx_strand_id
1 'polypeptide(L)'
;MMSLWDALRMNMMISYQELVRTFPSMKDIDSEFVRYVASRANIGRQLNQRFIDSITPLVREAVQRSVSAMVVSGLSANAQIADETTTKEISEVTVTDTAIDLVDPDNPNIVTTPNERSLFEKIVSIIGANKDIQAKDTESYYGVLYQGKTNRWIVRYYDKKSRSSIQIPIELTPIAINEISRARLEHDGTRIYLDKPEDILRISGLILDAFQYVTNDENFKKKKNETT
;
A
#
# COMPACT_ATOMS: atom_id res chain seq x y z
N MET A 1 -22.07 1.35 -50.05
CA MET A 1 -21.50 2.05 -48.87
C MET A 1 -21.22 1.00 -47.81
N MET A 2 -20.04 1.04 -47.20
CA MET A 2 -19.68 0.14 -46.10
C MET A 2 -20.53 0.48 -44.88
N SER A 3 -21.07 -0.53 -44.20
CA SER A 3 -21.84 -0.33 -42.96
C SER A 3 -20.91 0.16 -41.85
N LEU A 4 -21.42 1.01 -40.95
CA LEU A 4 -20.71 1.44 -39.73
C LEU A 4 -20.21 0.24 -38.91
N TRP A 5 -20.93 -0.89 -38.97
CA TRP A 5 -20.54 -2.14 -38.31
C TRP A 5 -19.38 -2.85 -39.00
N ASP A 6 -19.26 -2.76 -40.32
CA ASP A 6 -18.12 -3.31 -41.07
C ASP A 6 -16.85 -2.50 -40.79
N ALA A 7 -16.99 -1.17 -40.67
CA ALA A 7 -15.90 -0.28 -40.28
C ALA A 7 -15.39 -0.56 -38.85
N LEU A 8 -16.30 -0.80 -37.90
CA LEU A 8 -15.94 -1.13 -36.52
C LEU A 8 -15.25 -2.50 -36.42
N ARG A 9 -15.77 -3.49 -37.16
CA ARG A 9 -15.19 -4.85 -37.18
C ARG A 9 -13.82 -4.88 -37.86
N MET A 10 -13.62 -4.08 -38.92
CA MET A 10 -12.30 -3.88 -39.52
C MET A 10 -11.35 -3.16 -38.57
N ASN A 11 -11.79 -2.11 -37.86
CA ASN A 11 -10.93 -1.37 -36.95
C ASN A 11 -10.46 -2.26 -35.77
N MET A 12 -11.35 -3.12 -35.26
CA MET A 12 -11.01 -4.10 -34.23
C MET A 12 -10.05 -5.18 -34.75
N MET A 13 -10.25 -5.68 -35.98
CA MET A 13 -9.38 -6.68 -36.62
C MET A 13 -7.99 -6.09 -36.95
N ILE A 14 -7.91 -4.83 -37.39
CA ILE A 14 -6.66 -4.12 -37.70
C ILE A 14 -5.87 -3.86 -36.42
N SER A 15 -6.53 -3.42 -35.34
CA SER A 15 -5.91 -3.24 -34.03
C SER A 15 -5.33 -4.54 -33.48
N TYR A 16 -6.05 -5.66 -33.65
CA TYR A 16 -5.55 -6.99 -33.27
C TYR A 16 -4.33 -7.42 -34.11
N GLN A 17 -4.33 -7.13 -35.41
CA GLN A 17 -3.24 -7.46 -36.32
C GLN A 17 -1.99 -6.59 -36.05
N GLU A 18 -2.16 -5.31 -35.69
CA GLU A 18 -1.05 -4.44 -35.26
C GLU A 18 -0.48 -4.86 -33.90
N LEU A 19 -1.35 -5.30 -32.98
CA LEU A 19 -0.95 -5.86 -31.70
C LEU A 19 -0.12 -7.14 -31.89
N VAL A 20 -0.55 -8.06 -32.75
CA VAL A 20 0.22 -9.27 -33.09
C VAL A 20 1.52 -8.95 -33.84
N ARG A 21 1.54 -7.89 -34.67
CA ARG A 21 2.74 -7.44 -35.42
C ARG A 21 3.80 -6.75 -34.57
N THR A 22 3.46 -6.21 -33.40
CA THR A 22 4.40 -5.54 -32.47
C THR A 22 5.04 -6.50 -31.45
N PHE A 23 4.54 -7.72 -31.32
CA PHE A 23 5.15 -8.77 -30.48
C PHE A 23 6.58 -9.22 -30.88
N PRO A 24 6.99 -9.27 -32.17
CA PRO A 24 8.34 -9.69 -32.54
C PRO A 24 9.44 -8.74 -32.04
N SER A 25 9.16 -7.44 -31.95
CA SER A 25 10.08 -6.42 -31.43
C SER A 25 10.37 -6.51 -29.92
N MET A 26 9.57 -7.28 -29.17
CA MET A 26 9.81 -7.56 -27.74
C MET A 26 10.57 -8.88 -27.50
N LYS A 27 10.95 -9.62 -28.54
CA LYS A 27 11.67 -10.89 -28.39
C LYS A 27 13.13 -10.69 -27.95
N ASP A 28 13.72 -9.54 -28.29
CA ASP A 28 15.10 -9.23 -27.96
C ASP A 28 15.13 -8.33 -26.72
N ILE A 29 15.19 -8.99 -25.56
CA ILE A 29 15.45 -8.32 -24.29
C ILE A 29 16.96 -8.21 -24.13
N ASP A 30 17.45 -6.98 -24.03
CA ASP A 30 18.87 -6.70 -23.84
C ASP A 30 19.36 -7.24 -22.48
N SER A 31 20.58 -7.76 -22.49
CA SER A 31 21.35 -8.17 -21.33
C SER A 31 21.44 -7.10 -20.23
N GLU A 32 21.48 -5.81 -20.58
CA GLU A 32 21.47 -4.71 -19.61
C GLU A 32 20.13 -4.57 -18.88
N PHE A 33 19.01 -4.84 -19.56
CA PHE A 33 17.70 -4.87 -18.91
C PHE A 33 17.61 -6.07 -17.95
N VAL A 34 18.10 -7.24 -18.36
CA VAL A 34 18.13 -8.42 -17.49
C VAL A 34 18.99 -8.16 -16.25
N ARG A 35 20.13 -7.48 -16.41
CA ARG A 35 21.00 -7.06 -15.31
C ARG A 35 20.31 -6.07 -14.37
N TYR A 36 19.58 -5.12 -14.92
CA TYR A 36 18.78 -4.18 -14.15
C TYR A 36 17.74 -4.92 -13.29
N VAL A 37 16.94 -5.81 -13.90
CA VAL A 37 15.92 -6.61 -13.20
C VAL A 37 16.55 -7.49 -12.11
N ALA A 38 17.68 -8.14 -12.42
CA ALA A 38 18.39 -9.00 -11.48
C ALA A 38 18.97 -8.25 -10.27
N SER A 39 19.47 -7.03 -10.49
CA SER A 39 19.99 -6.18 -9.40
C SER A 39 18.88 -5.71 -8.46
N ARG A 40 17.69 -5.40 -9.00
CA ARG A 40 16.51 -5.01 -8.20
C ARG A 40 15.90 -6.18 -7.42
N ALA A 41 16.08 -7.41 -7.89
CA ALA A 41 15.59 -8.62 -7.20
C ALA A 41 16.40 -9.00 -5.94
N ASN A 42 17.39 -8.18 -5.53
CA ASN A 42 18.22 -8.35 -4.34
C ASN A 42 18.81 -9.77 -4.18
N ILE A 43 19.22 -10.36 -5.31
CA ILE A 43 19.83 -11.69 -5.34
C ILE A 43 21.26 -11.53 -4.84
N GLY A 44 21.57 -12.05 -3.65
CA GLY A 44 22.90 -11.95 -3.01
C GLY A 44 24.04 -12.69 -3.71
N ARG A 45 24.03 -12.79 -5.05
CA ARG A 45 25.09 -13.35 -5.89
C ARG A 45 25.73 -12.26 -6.75
N GLN A 46 27.00 -12.44 -7.08
CA GLN A 46 27.66 -11.64 -8.10
C GLN A 46 26.94 -11.80 -9.45
N LEU A 47 26.51 -10.67 -10.04
CA LEU A 47 25.87 -10.60 -11.36
C LEU A 47 26.90 -10.85 -12.47
N ASN A 48 27.31 -12.12 -12.60
CA ASN A 48 28.22 -12.57 -13.65
C ASN A 48 27.46 -12.83 -14.96
N GLN A 49 28.13 -12.71 -16.10
CA GLN A 49 27.50 -12.91 -17.43
C GLN A 49 26.75 -14.25 -17.53
N ARG A 50 27.34 -15.34 -17.04
CA ARG A 50 26.70 -16.67 -17.03
C ARG A 50 25.39 -16.73 -16.23
N PHE A 51 25.26 -15.89 -15.21
CA PHE A 51 24.02 -15.77 -14.44
C PHE A 51 22.98 -14.94 -15.18
N ILE A 52 23.38 -13.84 -15.83
CA ILE A 52 22.50 -13.04 -16.70
C ILE A 52 21.93 -13.92 -17.81
N ASP A 53 22.77 -14.70 -18.49
CA ASP A 53 22.36 -15.59 -19.59
C ASP A 53 21.35 -16.65 -19.10
N SER A 54 21.48 -17.13 -17.85
CA SER A 54 20.58 -18.17 -17.31
C SER A 54 19.23 -17.64 -16.85
N ILE A 55 19.15 -16.39 -16.40
CA ILE A 55 17.89 -15.76 -15.96
C ILE A 55 17.18 -14.99 -17.08
N THR A 56 17.87 -14.67 -18.18
CA THR A 56 17.30 -14.00 -19.36
C THR A 56 15.99 -14.63 -19.85
N PRO A 57 15.86 -15.96 -20.02
CA PRO A 57 14.59 -16.56 -20.46
C PRO A 57 13.45 -16.36 -19.45
N LEU A 58 13.75 -16.33 -18.15
CA LEU A 58 12.75 -16.12 -17.10
C LEU A 58 12.24 -14.68 -17.08
N VAL A 59 13.16 -13.71 -17.20
CA VAL A 59 12.80 -12.29 -17.30
C VAL A 59 11.95 -12.03 -18.54
N ARG A 60 12.29 -12.69 -19.66
CA ARG A 60 11.51 -12.60 -20.91
C ARG A 60 10.08 -13.07 -20.76
N GLU A 61 9.90 -14.24 -20.16
CA GLU A 61 8.58 -14.78 -19.92
C GLU A 61 7.74 -13.89 -18.99
N ALA A 62 8.35 -13.34 -17.94
CA ALA A 62 7.68 -12.46 -16.99
C ALA A 62 7.18 -11.16 -17.66
N VAL A 63 8.03 -10.53 -18.48
CA VAL A 63 7.66 -9.32 -19.25
C VAL A 63 6.53 -9.63 -20.23
N GLN A 64 6.63 -10.73 -20.97
CA GLN A 64 5.61 -11.13 -21.95
C GLN A 64 4.25 -11.36 -21.27
N ARG A 65 4.23 -12.03 -20.11
CA ARG A 65 2.99 -12.26 -19.34
C ARG A 65 2.40 -10.96 -18.80
N SER A 66 3.23 -10.05 -18.31
CA SER A 66 2.78 -8.75 -17.76
C SER A 66 2.12 -7.89 -18.84
N VAL A 67 2.76 -7.75 -20.01
CA VAL A 67 2.19 -6.97 -21.13
C VAL A 67 0.89 -7.59 -21.64
N SER A 68 0.84 -8.93 -21.72
CA SER A 68 -0.38 -9.63 -22.14
C SER A 68 -1.55 -9.36 -21.17
N ALA A 69 -1.29 -9.38 -19.86
CA ALA A 69 -2.31 -9.07 -18.85
C ALA A 69 -2.75 -7.59 -18.92
N MET A 70 -1.81 -6.67 -19.12
CA MET A 70 -2.10 -5.24 -19.23
C MET A 70 -3.03 -4.92 -20.42
N VAL A 71 -2.79 -5.57 -21.56
CA VAL A 71 -3.65 -5.42 -22.75
C VAL A 71 -5.04 -5.99 -22.50
N VAL A 72 -5.15 -7.18 -21.90
CA VAL A 72 -6.47 -7.80 -21.61
C VAL A 72 -7.28 -6.94 -20.64
N SER A 73 -6.63 -6.36 -19.61
CA SER A 73 -7.27 -5.46 -18.67
C SER A 73 -7.69 -4.14 -19.32
N GLY A 74 -6.86 -3.55 -20.17
CA GLY A 74 -7.18 -2.30 -20.89
C GLY A 74 -8.35 -2.45 -21.86
N LEU A 75 -8.48 -3.60 -22.53
CA LEU A 75 -9.61 -3.88 -23.42
C LEU A 75 -10.90 -4.22 -22.65
N SER A 76 -10.79 -4.78 -21.45
CA SER A 76 -11.96 -5.13 -20.59
C SER A 76 -12.54 -3.90 -19.88
N ALA A 77 -11.70 -2.93 -19.52
CA ALA A 77 -12.15 -1.68 -18.89
C ALA A 77 -12.95 -0.77 -19.85
N ASN A 78 -12.61 -0.79 -21.15
CA ASN A 78 -13.31 0.02 -22.16
C ASN A 78 -14.72 -0.48 -22.53
N ALA A 79 -15.13 -1.67 -22.09
CA ALA A 79 -16.46 -2.21 -22.37
C ALA A 79 -17.55 -1.69 -21.41
N GLN A 80 -17.20 -0.92 -20.37
CA GLN A 80 -18.14 -0.39 -19.37
C GLN A 80 -18.44 1.11 -19.51
N ILE A 81 -17.93 1.77 -20.55
CA ILE A 81 -18.15 3.21 -20.78
C ILE A 81 -19.24 3.37 -21.86
N ALA A 82 -20.48 3.02 -21.53
CA ALA A 82 -21.63 3.36 -22.35
C ALA A 82 -22.93 3.38 -21.52
N ASP A 83 -22.97 4.12 -20.41
CA ASP A 83 -24.06 5.05 -20.14
C ASP A 83 -23.74 5.91 -18.91
N GLU A 84 -24.38 7.08 -18.83
CA GLU A 84 -24.38 8.03 -17.72
C GLU A 84 -23.21 9.03 -17.63
N THR A 85 -23.46 10.16 -18.31
CA THR A 85 -22.81 11.44 -18.08
C THR A 85 -23.32 12.04 -16.76
N THR A 86 -22.46 12.19 -15.75
CA THR A 86 -22.59 13.25 -14.74
C THR A 86 -21.20 13.65 -14.24
N THR A 87 -20.88 14.93 -14.44
CA THR A 87 -19.70 15.63 -13.96
C THR A 87 -19.38 15.36 -12.49
N LYS A 88 -18.20 14.79 -12.23
CA LYS A 88 -17.36 15.07 -11.06
C LYS A 88 -15.92 14.81 -11.45
N GLU A 89 -15.08 15.80 -11.17
CA GLU A 89 -13.63 15.68 -11.10
C GLU A 89 -13.23 14.41 -10.35
N ILE A 90 -12.07 13.83 -10.70
CA ILE A 90 -11.10 13.11 -9.85
C ILE A 90 -10.32 12.10 -10.71
N SER A 91 -9.02 12.06 -10.42
CA SER A 91 -8.10 10.93 -10.54
C SER A 91 -7.58 10.54 -11.93
N GLU A 92 -6.56 11.28 -12.34
CA GLU A 92 -5.39 10.68 -12.97
C GLU A 92 -4.56 9.98 -11.87
N VAL A 93 -4.90 8.75 -11.50
CA VAL A 93 -3.99 7.89 -10.72
C VAL A 93 -4.17 6.44 -11.14
N THR A 94 -3.22 5.92 -11.91
CA THR A 94 -2.69 4.54 -11.90
C THR A 94 -1.54 4.55 -12.90
N VAL A 95 -0.30 4.14 -12.63
CA VAL A 95 0.14 2.88 -12.02
C VAL A 95 1.54 3.06 -11.40
N THR A 96 1.78 2.40 -10.26
CA THR A 96 3.08 2.03 -9.68
C THR A 96 4.06 3.15 -9.33
N ASP A 97 4.00 3.59 -8.07
CA ASP A 97 5.24 3.80 -7.34
C ASP A 97 5.06 3.49 -5.84
N THR A 98 5.40 2.26 -5.45
CA THR A 98 5.36 1.81 -4.04
C THR A 98 6.54 2.37 -3.22
N ALA A 99 7.29 3.34 -3.76
CA ALA A 99 8.44 3.96 -3.10
C ALA A 99 8.47 5.50 -3.19
N ILE A 100 7.43 6.16 -3.71
CA ILE A 100 7.34 7.62 -3.69
C ILE A 100 6.60 8.07 -2.43
N ASP A 101 7.27 8.95 -1.68
CA ASP A 101 6.69 9.75 -0.62
C ASP A 101 5.56 10.62 -1.20
N LEU A 102 4.34 10.46 -0.69
CA LEU A 102 3.20 11.28 -1.13
C LEU A 102 3.14 12.52 -0.25
N VAL A 103 3.49 13.66 -0.84
CA VAL A 103 3.36 14.96 -0.18
C VAL A 103 1.93 15.44 -0.32
N ASP A 104 1.33 15.88 0.78
CA ASP A 104 -0.04 16.41 0.79
C ASP A 104 -0.13 17.69 -0.07
N PRO A 105 -1.15 17.81 -0.95
CA PRO A 105 -1.31 18.97 -1.84
C PRO A 105 -1.60 20.28 -1.10
N ASP A 106 -2.17 20.22 0.10
CA ASP A 106 -2.52 21.39 0.92
C ASP A 106 -1.41 21.75 1.93
N ASN A 107 -0.57 20.81 2.33
CA ASN A 107 0.57 21.06 3.23
C ASN A 107 1.83 20.27 2.83
N PRO A 108 2.87 20.94 2.29
CA PRO A 108 4.13 20.31 1.90
C PRO A 108 4.92 19.62 3.02
N ASN A 109 4.60 19.88 4.30
CA ASN A 109 5.25 19.25 5.44
C ASN A 109 4.64 17.89 5.80
N ILE A 110 3.49 17.53 5.24
CA ILE A 110 2.84 16.23 5.44
C ILE A 110 3.33 15.31 4.31
N VAL A 111 4.13 14.32 4.69
CA VAL A 111 4.81 13.43 3.75
C VAL A 111 4.48 12.00 4.12
N THR A 112 3.50 11.43 3.43
CA THR A 112 3.10 10.05 3.67
C THR A 112 4.14 9.09 3.12
N THR A 113 4.94 8.50 4.00
CA THR A 113 6.05 7.60 3.63
C THR A 113 5.53 6.21 3.25
N PRO A 114 6.30 5.41 2.48
CA PRO A 114 5.94 4.02 2.21
C PRO A 114 5.84 3.16 3.48
N ASN A 115 6.59 3.51 4.53
CA ASN A 115 6.50 2.82 5.82
C ASN A 115 5.13 3.04 6.49
N GLU A 116 4.59 4.25 6.40
CA GLU A 116 3.27 4.60 6.95
C GLU A 116 2.14 3.85 6.24
N ARG A 117 2.20 3.76 4.91
CA ARG A 117 1.22 2.98 4.13
C ARG A 117 1.30 1.50 4.48
N SER A 118 2.52 0.95 4.55
CA SER A 118 2.74 -0.45 4.95
C SER A 118 2.21 -0.73 6.35
N LEU A 119 2.46 0.18 7.31
CA LEU A 119 1.95 0.07 8.68
C LEU A 119 0.42 0.10 8.70
N PHE A 120 -0.20 1.01 7.94
CA PHE A 120 -1.66 1.09 7.83
C PHE A 120 -2.27 -0.21 7.31
N GLU A 121 -1.73 -0.77 6.22
CA GLU A 121 -2.17 -2.05 5.67
C GLU A 121 -2.09 -3.18 6.72
N LYS A 122 -1.00 -3.22 7.51
CA LYS A 122 -0.87 -4.21 8.58
C LYS A 122 -1.91 -4.02 9.68
N ILE A 123 -2.18 -2.78 10.09
CA ILE A 123 -3.22 -2.49 11.09
C ILE A 123 -4.61 -2.90 10.59
N VAL A 124 -4.94 -2.58 9.34
CA VAL A 124 -6.19 -3.02 8.70
C VAL A 124 -6.27 -4.54 8.64
N SER A 125 -5.16 -5.23 8.37
CA SER A 125 -5.11 -6.70 8.37
C SER A 125 -5.33 -7.31 9.76
N ILE A 126 -4.87 -6.65 10.83
CA ILE A 126 -5.06 -7.10 12.22
C ILE A 126 -6.52 -6.92 12.65
N ILE A 127 -7.12 -5.75 12.40
CA ILE A 127 -8.47 -5.41 12.87
C ILE A 127 -9.55 -6.02 11.98
N GLY A 128 -9.29 -6.11 10.68
CA GLY A 128 -10.18 -6.61 9.65
C GLY A 128 -10.70 -5.51 8.73
N ALA A 129 -10.69 -5.81 7.41
CA ALA A 129 -11.04 -4.86 6.34
C ALA A 129 -12.50 -4.36 6.37
N ASN A 130 -13.38 -5.00 7.14
CA ASN A 130 -14.80 -4.63 7.22
C ASN A 130 -15.08 -3.48 8.22
N LYS A 131 -14.05 -2.96 8.89
CA LYS A 131 -14.17 -1.89 9.89
C LYS A 131 -13.80 -0.55 9.27
N ASP A 132 -14.49 0.51 9.70
CA ASP A 132 -14.23 1.89 9.25
C ASP A 132 -12.97 2.44 9.92
N ILE A 133 -11.82 2.11 9.35
CA ILE A 133 -10.49 2.53 9.79
C ILE A 133 -9.96 3.53 8.76
N GLN A 134 -9.56 4.69 9.23
CA GLN A 134 -9.09 5.78 8.37
C GLN A 134 -7.70 6.22 8.80
N ALA A 135 -6.84 6.48 7.83
CA ALA A 135 -5.56 7.12 8.06
C ALA A 135 -5.72 8.64 8.08
N LYS A 136 -4.98 9.29 8.97
CA LYS A 136 -4.84 10.74 9.02
C LYS A 136 -3.38 11.07 9.25
N ASP A 137 -2.76 11.63 8.23
CA ASP A 137 -1.38 12.08 8.32
C ASP A 137 -1.31 13.48 8.97
N THR A 138 -0.21 13.74 9.68
CA THR A 138 0.08 15.02 10.32
C THR A 138 1.57 15.30 10.26
N GLU A 139 1.98 16.55 10.40
CA GLU A 139 3.39 16.96 10.34
C GLU A 139 4.32 16.20 11.32
N SER A 140 3.77 15.66 12.41
CA SER A 140 4.54 15.01 13.46
C SER A 140 4.36 13.50 13.56
N TYR A 141 3.25 12.97 13.03
CA TYR A 141 2.91 11.55 13.14
C TYR A 141 1.82 11.14 12.16
N TYR A 142 1.82 9.86 11.81
CA TYR A 142 0.78 9.21 11.05
C TYR A 142 -0.24 8.57 11.99
N GLY A 143 -1.47 9.05 11.97
CA GLY A 143 -2.56 8.61 12.84
C GLY A 143 -3.47 7.59 12.16
N VAL A 144 -3.83 6.54 12.89
CA VAL A 144 -4.88 5.59 12.48
C VAL A 144 -6.10 5.78 13.37
N LEU A 145 -7.25 6.07 12.78
CA LEU A 145 -8.48 6.48 13.45
C LEU A 145 -9.61 5.49 13.17
N TYR A 146 -10.54 5.37 14.11
CA TYR A 146 -11.81 4.69 13.93
C TYR A 146 -12.91 5.70 13.58
N GLN A 147 -13.67 5.42 12.52
CA GLN A 147 -14.75 6.29 12.01
C GLN A 147 -14.32 7.72 11.66
N GLY A 148 -13.03 7.92 11.34
CA GLY A 148 -12.47 9.25 11.06
C GLY A 148 -12.48 10.23 12.24
N LYS A 149 -12.86 9.79 13.45
CA LYS A 149 -12.98 10.66 14.62
C LYS A 149 -11.61 10.83 15.30
N THR A 150 -11.12 12.06 15.39
CA THR A 150 -9.79 12.37 15.98
C THR A 150 -9.62 11.90 17.42
N ASN A 151 -10.70 11.90 18.22
CA ASN A 151 -10.65 11.39 19.60
C ASN A 151 -10.61 9.86 19.68
N ARG A 152 -10.97 9.17 18.58
CA ARG A 152 -10.99 7.72 18.44
C ARG A 152 -9.79 7.25 17.63
N TRP A 153 -8.61 7.54 18.13
CA TRP A 153 -7.35 7.13 17.50
C TRP A 153 -6.87 5.80 18.08
N ILE A 154 -6.43 4.89 17.21
CA ILE A 154 -6.00 3.52 17.53
C ILE A 154 -4.47 3.47 17.66
N VAL A 155 -3.77 4.06 16.70
CA VAL A 155 -2.30 4.11 16.67
C VAL A 155 -1.84 5.48 16.21
N ARG A 156 -0.76 5.98 16.81
CA ARG A 156 0.03 7.08 16.26
C ARG A 156 1.42 6.57 15.96
N TYR A 157 1.83 6.63 14.70
CA TYR A 157 3.14 6.19 14.25
C TYR A 157 4.04 7.40 14.00
N TYR A 158 5.26 7.31 14.52
CA TYR A 158 6.28 8.33 14.38
C TYR A 158 7.42 7.73 13.56
N ASP A 159 7.54 8.14 12.29
CA ASP A 159 8.64 7.72 11.42
C ASP A 159 9.84 8.66 11.62
N LYS A 160 10.77 8.29 12.50
CA LYS A 160 12.01 9.05 12.69
C LYS A 160 13.18 8.31 12.06
N LYS A 161 14.07 9.05 11.39
CA LYS A 161 15.29 8.52 10.73
C LYS A 161 16.15 7.60 11.62
N SER A 162 16.15 7.82 12.93
CA SER A 162 16.90 6.98 13.88
C SER A 162 16.13 5.75 14.34
N ARG A 163 14.84 5.89 14.64
CA ARG A 163 14.03 4.82 15.23
C ARG A 163 12.54 5.15 15.14
N SER A 164 11.79 4.29 14.49
CA SER A 164 10.34 4.44 14.39
C SER A 164 9.66 3.97 15.68
N SER A 165 8.55 4.60 16.02
CA SER A 165 7.83 4.28 17.26
C SER A 165 6.33 4.43 17.07
N ILE A 166 5.56 3.68 17.84
CA ILE A 166 4.11 3.82 17.92
C ILE A 166 3.68 4.23 19.33
N GLN A 167 2.53 4.88 19.39
CA GLN A 167 1.77 5.11 20.60
C GLN A 167 0.37 4.52 20.41
N ILE A 168 -0.22 4.03 21.50
CA ILE A 168 -1.58 3.47 21.57
C ILE A 168 -2.39 4.20 22.67
N PRO A 169 -3.74 4.24 22.58
CA PRO A 169 -4.61 4.99 23.50
C PRO A 169 -4.80 4.30 24.85
N ILE A 170 -4.19 3.13 25.08
CA ILE A 170 -4.27 2.35 26.30
C ILE A 170 -2.98 2.44 27.10
N GLU A 171 -3.07 2.32 28.42
CA GLU A 171 -1.90 2.27 29.29
C GLU A 171 -1.17 0.93 29.14
N LEU A 172 0.18 0.98 29.13
CA LEU A 172 1.01 -0.22 29.09
C LEU A 172 1.02 -0.91 30.45
N THR A 173 0.02 -1.76 30.69
CA THR A 173 -0.05 -2.62 31.87
C THR A 173 1.16 -3.57 31.93
N PRO A 174 1.50 -4.14 33.10
CA PRO A 174 2.58 -5.12 33.22
C PRO A 174 2.42 -6.33 32.28
N ILE A 175 1.17 -6.68 31.94
CA ILE A 175 0.85 -7.75 30.98
C ILE A 175 1.26 -7.32 29.57
N ALA A 176 0.87 -6.12 29.15
CA ALA A 176 1.24 -5.55 27.86
C ALA A 176 2.77 -5.40 27.72
N ILE A 177 3.44 -4.95 28.77
CA ILE A 177 4.91 -4.85 28.81
C ILE A 177 5.58 -6.22 28.60
N ASN A 178 5.05 -7.26 29.23
CA ASN A 178 5.55 -8.63 29.04
C ASN A 178 5.34 -9.11 27.60
N GLU A 179 4.19 -8.81 26.99
CA GLU A 179 3.92 -9.11 25.58
C GLU A 179 4.92 -8.41 24.64
N ILE A 180 5.18 -7.12 24.85
CA ILE A 180 6.16 -6.33 24.10
C ILE A 180 7.57 -6.94 24.23
N SER A 181 7.97 -7.29 25.46
CA SER A 181 9.27 -7.92 25.73
C SER A 181 9.40 -9.27 25.02
N ARG A 182 8.34 -10.11 25.04
CA ARG A 182 8.30 -11.39 24.32
C ARG A 182 8.38 -11.22 22.80
N ALA A 183 7.80 -10.15 22.27
CA ALA A 183 7.90 -9.77 20.85
C ALA A 183 9.31 -9.25 20.45
N ARG A 184 10.23 -9.12 21.42
CA ARG A 184 11.57 -8.53 21.28
C ARG A 184 11.52 -7.07 20.84
N LEU A 185 10.53 -6.34 21.34
CA LEU A 185 10.38 -4.91 21.12
C LEU A 185 10.75 -4.16 22.40
N GLU A 186 11.17 -2.92 22.22
CA GLU A 186 11.49 -2.03 23.34
C GLU A 186 10.35 -1.03 23.55
N HIS A 187 10.18 -0.56 24.79
CA HIS A 187 9.22 0.48 25.13
C HIS A 187 9.84 1.48 26.11
N ASP A 188 9.34 2.71 26.11
CA ASP A 188 9.67 3.72 27.13
C ASP A 188 8.52 3.93 28.14
N GLY A 189 7.50 3.08 28.08
CA GLY A 189 6.30 3.16 28.92
C GLY A 189 5.17 3.97 28.29
N THR A 190 5.47 4.82 27.31
CA THR A 190 4.47 5.56 26.53
C THR A 190 4.43 5.11 25.07
N ARG A 191 5.60 4.80 24.51
CA ARG A 191 5.82 4.43 23.12
C ARG A 191 6.45 3.05 23.05
N ILE A 192 6.14 2.36 21.95
CA ILE A 192 6.73 1.08 21.58
C ILE A 192 7.59 1.32 20.34
N TYR A 193 8.83 0.89 20.37
CA TYR A 193 9.77 1.11 19.28
C TYR A 193 9.71 -0.05 18.29
N LEU A 194 9.73 0.29 17.00
CA LEU A 194 9.68 -0.64 15.89
C LEU A 194 10.92 -0.44 15.01
N ASP A 195 11.54 -1.54 14.58
CA ASP A 195 12.63 -1.49 13.61
C ASP A 195 12.09 -1.49 12.18
N LYS A 196 10.96 -2.19 11.98
CA LYS A 196 10.22 -2.25 10.71
C LYS A 196 8.71 -2.09 10.95
N PRO A 197 7.95 -1.58 9.97
CA PRO A 197 6.48 -1.50 10.08
C PRO A 197 5.84 -2.88 10.30
N GLU A 198 6.47 -3.96 9.83
CA GLU A 198 6.03 -5.35 10.01
C GLU A 198 6.03 -5.82 11.47
N ASP A 199 6.85 -5.20 12.32
CA ASP A 199 6.98 -5.59 13.73
C ASP A 199 5.68 -5.35 14.52
N ILE A 200 4.78 -4.51 14.01
CA ILE A 200 3.44 -4.31 14.58
C ILE A 200 2.63 -5.61 14.64
N LEU A 201 2.87 -6.55 13.72
CA LEU A 201 2.18 -7.84 13.69
C LEU A 201 2.50 -8.69 14.93
N ARG A 202 3.68 -8.49 15.54
CA ARG A 202 4.11 -9.22 16.73
C ARG A 202 3.35 -8.80 18.00
N ILE A 203 2.76 -7.61 17.98
CA ILE A 203 1.97 -7.02 19.07
C ILE A 203 0.52 -6.79 18.63
N SER A 204 0.02 -7.65 17.75
CA SER A 204 -1.35 -7.59 17.24
C SER A 204 -2.41 -7.61 18.34
N GLY A 205 -2.15 -8.29 19.47
CA GLY A 205 -3.01 -8.27 20.65
C GLY A 205 -3.23 -6.86 21.19
N LEU A 206 -2.16 -6.08 21.38
CA LEU A 206 -2.25 -4.69 21.81
C LEU A 206 -3.00 -3.78 20.84
N ILE A 207 -2.87 -4.03 19.53
CA ILE A 207 -3.63 -3.27 18.52
C ILE A 207 -5.12 -3.59 18.58
N LEU A 208 -5.48 -4.86 18.82
CA LEU A 208 -6.87 -5.26 19.02
C LEU A 208 -7.43 -4.66 20.31
N ASP A 209 -6.67 -4.64 21.39
CA ASP A 209 -7.07 -4.02 22.66
C ASP A 209 -7.29 -2.52 22.51
N ALA A 210 -6.39 -1.83 21.79
CA ALA A 210 -6.55 -0.43 21.43
C ALA A 210 -7.82 -0.21 20.59
N PHE A 211 -8.11 -1.08 19.63
CA PHE A 211 -9.33 -1.00 18.83
C PHE A 211 -10.60 -1.22 19.66
N GLN A 212 -10.59 -2.19 20.58
CA GLN A 212 -11.71 -2.43 21.51
C GLN A 212 -11.93 -1.21 22.43
N TYR A 213 -10.86 -0.63 22.95
CA TYR A 213 -10.92 0.58 23.77
C TYR A 213 -11.61 1.73 23.02
N VAL A 214 -11.24 1.94 21.76
CA VAL A 214 -11.78 3.01 20.91
C VAL A 214 -13.22 2.75 20.45
N THR A 215 -13.62 1.49 20.37
CA THR A 215 -14.99 1.09 20.01
C THR A 215 -15.97 1.32 21.16
N ASN A 216 -15.50 1.25 22.41
CA ASN A 216 -16.35 1.42 23.58
C ASN A 216 -16.63 2.90 23.87
N ASP A 217 -17.88 3.32 23.63
CA ASP A 217 -18.32 4.71 23.84
C ASP A 217 -18.22 5.19 25.29
N GLU A 218 -18.28 4.29 26.28
CA GLU A 218 -18.16 4.65 27.70
C GLU A 218 -16.81 5.30 28.02
N ASN A 219 -15.74 4.90 27.32
CA ASN A 219 -14.39 5.45 27.51
C ASN A 219 -14.29 6.93 27.12
N PHE A 220 -15.25 7.45 26.34
CA PHE A 220 -15.25 8.83 25.85
C PHE A 220 -16.36 9.68 26.47
N LYS A 221 -17.20 9.12 27.35
CA LYS A 221 -18.19 9.91 28.08
C LYS A 221 -17.47 10.80 29.09
N LYS A 222 -17.75 12.11 29.03
CA LYS A 222 -17.32 13.03 30.09
C LYS A 222 -17.95 12.56 31.41
N LYS A 223 -17.13 12.19 32.39
CA LYS A 223 -17.62 12.05 33.77
C LYS A 223 -18.27 13.39 34.13
N LYS A 224 -19.58 13.40 34.37
CA LYS A 224 -20.22 14.55 35.01
C LYS A 224 -19.49 14.71 36.34
N ASN A 225 -18.74 15.80 36.48
CA ASN A 225 -18.19 16.16 37.77
C ASN A 225 -19.39 16.34 38.71
N GLU A 226 -19.62 15.38 39.59
CA GLU A 226 -20.48 15.57 40.75
C GLU A 226 -19.75 16.56 41.65
N THR A 227 -20.08 17.84 41.47
CA THR A 227 -19.74 18.90 42.40
C THR A 227 -20.45 18.59 43.71
N THR A 228 -19.72 18.19 44.74
CA THR A 228 -20.15 18.25 46.13
C THR A 228 -19.10 18.99 46.93
#